data_AF-A0A396I173-F1
#
_entry.id   AF-A0A396I173-F1
#
_cell.length_a   1.000
_cell.length_b   1.000
_cell.length_c   1.000
_cell.angle_alpha   90.00
_cell.angle_beta   90.00
_cell.angle_gamma   90.00
#
_symmetry.space_group_name_H-M   'P 1'
#
loop_
_entity.id
_entity.type
_entity.pdbx_description
1 polymer ?
#
loop_
_entity_poly.entity_id
_entity_poly.type
_entity_poly.pdbx_seq_one_letter_code
_entity_poly.pdbx_strand_id
1 'polypeptide(L)'
;MDVEGMLSLYEATHVRVHGDDILEEALAFTTTHLESIANQTSHSNAIQVRHSLRQALHKNLPRLEAHNYIYIYEQDPSHNEILLLLAKLDFNMLQSLHRKEFGNFCKWWKELDLHGKLPFARDRIAESCFWALGIYFEPQYSTGRKIMSKLIAILAVVDDTYDAYGTIGELELFTKAIERWDISCLNNLPDYMRFLYKVILDLYEEIEVETRKERKEYALTYYVKEVRVVFKLLIIEQKI
;
A
#
# COMPACT_ATOMS: atom_id res chain seq x y z
N MET A 1 37.16 -10.99 -5.34
CA MET A 1 36.34 -10.05 -4.56
C MET A 1 35.19 -10.85 -3.99
N ASP A 2 34.99 -10.76 -2.68
CA ASP A 2 33.87 -11.44 -2.01
C ASP A 2 32.58 -10.68 -2.34
N VAL A 3 31.85 -11.17 -3.35
CA VAL A 3 30.63 -10.51 -3.84
C VAL A 3 29.47 -10.65 -2.86
N GLU A 4 29.40 -11.77 -2.15
CA GLU A 4 28.34 -12.03 -1.17
C GLU A 4 28.50 -11.18 0.08
N GLY A 5 29.73 -11.09 0.62
CA GLY A 5 30.04 -10.18 1.72
C GLY A 5 29.78 -8.72 1.35
N MET A 6 30.12 -8.36 0.11
CA MET A 6 29.85 -7.04 -0.45
C MET A 6 28.36 -6.71 -0.57
N LEU A 7 27.57 -7.63 -1.09
CA LEU A 7 26.12 -7.48 -1.21
C LEU A 7 25.46 -7.42 0.17
N SER A 8 25.92 -8.25 1.11
CA SER A 8 25.44 -8.23 2.49
C SER A 8 25.73 -6.90 3.18
N LEU A 9 26.94 -6.35 2.99
CA LEU A 9 27.30 -5.03 3.52
C LEU A 9 26.48 -3.92 2.86
N TYR A 10 26.26 -3.98 1.53
CA TYR A 10 25.40 -3.05 0.82
C TYR A 10 24.00 -3.02 1.43
N GLU A 11 23.34 -4.17 1.59
CA GLU A 11 22.00 -4.25 2.19
C GLU A 11 21.98 -3.73 3.64
N ALA A 12 23.02 -4.05 4.43
CA ALA A 12 23.16 -3.56 5.80
C ALA A 12 23.28 -2.02 5.88
N THR A 13 23.84 -1.37 4.86
CA THR A 13 23.93 0.10 4.86
C THR A 13 22.57 0.79 4.75
N HIS A 14 21.53 0.10 4.25
CA HIS A 14 20.18 0.67 4.12
C HIS A 14 19.38 0.66 5.43
N VAL A 15 19.91 0.07 6.51
CA VAL A 15 19.33 0.13 7.87
C VAL A 15 20.06 1.11 8.80
N ARG A 16 21.01 1.90 8.27
CA ARG A 16 21.79 2.88 9.03
C ARG A 16 20.92 3.95 9.69
N VAL A 17 21.38 4.48 10.82
CA VAL A 17 20.77 5.62 11.53
C VAL A 17 21.70 6.84 11.54
N HIS A 18 21.22 7.97 12.06
CA HIS A 18 22.04 9.17 12.21
C HIS A 18 23.24 8.90 13.14
N GLY A 19 24.45 9.24 12.67
CA GLY A 19 25.71 9.00 13.37
C GLY A 19 26.47 7.75 12.93
N ASP A 20 25.92 6.95 12.01
CA ASP A 20 26.61 5.79 11.44
C ASP A 20 27.50 6.16 10.23
N ASP A 21 28.47 7.05 10.44
CA ASP A 21 29.32 7.61 9.37
C ASP A 21 30.06 6.50 8.57
N ILE A 22 30.47 5.44 9.25
CA ILE A 22 31.12 4.28 8.61
C ILE A 22 30.20 3.55 7.63
N LEU A 23 28.87 3.52 7.87
CA LEU A 23 27.90 2.91 6.96
C LEU A 23 27.60 3.83 5.77
N GLU A 24 27.87 5.13 5.88
CA GLU A 24 27.84 6.03 4.74
C GLU A 24 28.99 5.80 3.78
N GLU A 25 30.22 5.68 4.31
CA GLU A 25 31.37 5.28 3.52
C GLU A 25 31.20 3.89 2.90
N ALA A 26 30.66 2.93 3.68
CA ALA A 26 30.39 1.59 3.21
C ALA A 26 29.35 1.55 2.07
N LEU A 27 28.32 2.41 2.09
CA LEU A 27 27.33 2.48 1.01
C LEU A 27 28.00 2.93 -0.30
N ALA A 28 28.80 4.00 -0.25
CA ALA A 28 29.51 4.49 -1.43
C ALA A 28 30.53 3.45 -1.96
N PHE A 29 31.28 2.83 -1.05
CA PHE A 29 32.25 1.78 -1.37
C PHE A 29 31.58 0.57 -2.02
N THR A 30 30.53 0.03 -1.41
CA THR A 30 29.85 -1.17 -1.91
C THR A 30 29.12 -0.91 -3.23
N THR A 31 28.45 0.24 -3.38
CA THR A 31 27.76 0.61 -4.63
C THR A 31 28.73 0.60 -5.81
N THR A 32 29.87 1.27 -5.68
CA THR A 32 30.87 1.39 -6.76
C THR A 32 31.36 0.03 -7.25
N HIS A 33 31.67 -0.89 -6.32
CA HIS A 33 32.20 -2.20 -6.67
C HIS A 33 31.08 -3.15 -7.16
N LEU A 34 29.87 -3.07 -6.62
CA LEU A 34 28.70 -3.82 -7.09
C LEU A 34 28.29 -3.41 -8.51
N GLU A 35 28.36 -2.13 -8.87
CA GLU A 35 28.09 -1.65 -10.24
C GLU A 35 29.08 -2.24 -11.25
N SER A 36 30.36 -2.32 -10.87
CA SER A 36 31.39 -2.97 -11.69
C SER A 36 31.09 -4.46 -11.90
N ILE A 37 30.63 -5.16 -10.86
CA ILE A 37 30.21 -6.57 -10.93
C ILE A 37 28.94 -6.73 -11.78
N ALA A 38 27.95 -5.85 -11.62
CA ALA A 38 26.69 -5.87 -12.35
C ALA A 38 26.89 -5.79 -13.88
N ASN A 39 27.94 -5.11 -14.33
CA ASN A 39 28.30 -4.99 -15.74
C ASN A 39 28.96 -6.26 -16.31
N GLN A 40 29.38 -7.21 -15.47
CA GLN A 40 29.98 -8.47 -15.88
C GLN A 40 28.89 -9.55 -16.01
N THR A 41 28.50 -9.87 -17.25
CA THR A 41 27.39 -10.78 -17.57
C THR A 41 27.61 -12.25 -17.18
N SER A 42 28.85 -12.68 -16.92
CA SER A 42 29.18 -14.08 -16.58
C SER A 42 29.11 -14.41 -15.09
N HIS A 43 28.81 -13.45 -14.22
CA HIS A 43 28.82 -13.69 -12.78
C HIS A 43 27.47 -14.28 -12.32
N SER A 44 27.50 -15.39 -11.58
CA SER A 44 26.29 -16.08 -11.10
C SER A 44 25.35 -15.16 -10.31
N ASN A 45 25.93 -14.21 -9.57
CA ASN A 45 25.19 -13.28 -8.71
C ASN A 45 24.78 -11.98 -9.42
N ALA A 46 25.09 -11.81 -10.72
CA ALA A 46 24.85 -10.55 -11.43
C ALA A 46 23.36 -10.13 -11.44
N ILE A 47 22.43 -11.09 -11.46
CA ILE A 47 21.00 -10.82 -11.39
C ILE A 47 20.63 -10.22 -10.03
N GLN A 48 21.06 -10.86 -8.94
CA GLN A 48 20.78 -10.41 -7.58
C GLN A 48 21.44 -9.05 -7.30
N VAL A 49 22.68 -8.86 -7.73
CA VAL A 49 23.39 -7.58 -7.58
C VAL A 49 22.66 -6.45 -8.32
N ARG A 50 22.25 -6.66 -9.57
CA ARG A 50 21.48 -5.67 -10.33
C ARG A 50 20.14 -5.35 -9.68
N HIS A 51 19.49 -6.35 -9.09
CA HIS A 51 18.23 -6.19 -8.38
C HIS A 51 18.40 -5.33 -7.13
N SER A 52 19.35 -5.67 -6.25
CA SER A 52 19.66 -4.89 -5.04
C SER A 52 20.10 -3.46 -5.34
N LEU A 53 20.90 -3.24 -6.39
CA LEU A 53 21.32 -1.89 -6.81
C LEU A 53 20.15 -1.02 -7.30
N ARG A 54 19.07 -1.62 -7.82
CA ARG A 54 17.85 -0.88 -8.20
C ARG A 54 17.04 -0.51 -6.98
N GLN A 55 16.83 -1.46 -6.08
CA GLN A 55 16.08 -1.25 -4.84
C GLN A 55 16.60 -2.22 -3.77
N ALA A 56 17.12 -1.65 -2.68
CA ALA A 56 17.59 -2.43 -1.54
C ALA A 56 16.44 -3.18 -0.86
N LEU A 57 16.73 -4.37 -0.34
CA LEU A 57 15.77 -5.27 0.29
C LEU A 57 14.97 -4.58 1.39
N HIS A 58 15.64 -3.82 2.26
CA HIS A 58 15.00 -3.15 3.40
C HIS A 58 13.95 -2.11 3.00
N LYS A 59 14.08 -1.54 1.79
CA LYS A 59 13.19 -0.47 1.29
C LYS A 59 12.17 -0.99 0.30
N ASN A 60 11.94 -2.30 0.27
CA ASN A 60 11.12 -2.94 -0.75
C ASN A 60 9.95 -3.71 -0.12
N LEU A 61 8.96 -4.06 -0.94
CA LEU A 61 7.77 -4.75 -0.47
C LEU A 61 8.08 -6.24 -0.26
N PRO A 62 7.87 -6.80 0.95
CA PRO A 62 8.26 -8.17 1.26
C PRO A 62 7.73 -9.20 0.26
N ARG A 63 6.50 -9.01 -0.24
CA ARG A 63 5.90 -9.98 -1.16
C ARG A 63 6.42 -9.90 -2.59
N LEU A 64 6.81 -8.70 -3.04
CA LEU A 64 7.47 -8.51 -4.33
C LEU A 64 8.87 -9.12 -4.32
N GLU A 65 9.61 -8.89 -3.23
CA GLU A 65 10.94 -9.45 -3.03
C GLU A 65 10.92 -10.96 -2.88
N ALA A 66 9.96 -11.51 -2.13
CA ALA A 66 9.79 -12.95 -2.04
C ALA A 66 9.53 -13.59 -3.43
N HIS A 67 8.71 -12.97 -4.28
CA HIS A 67 8.46 -13.47 -5.63
C HIS A 67 9.75 -13.50 -6.47
N ASN A 68 10.50 -12.40 -6.47
CA ASN A 68 11.76 -12.30 -7.21
C ASN A 68 12.81 -13.27 -6.67
N TYR A 69 12.91 -13.37 -5.34
CA TYR A 69 13.93 -14.20 -4.69
C TYR A 69 13.64 -15.69 -4.82
N ILE A 70 12.36 -16.14 -4.85
CA ILE A 70 12.03 -17.54 -5.18
C ILE A 70 12.61 -17.94 -6.54
N TYR A 71 12.53 -17.05 -7.53
CA TYR A 71 13.12 -17.30 -8.86
C TYR A 71 14.65 -17.37 -8.80
N ILE A 72 15.30 -16.43 -8.09
CA ILE A 72 16.76 -16.42 -7.92
C ILE A 72 17.23 -17.67 -7.19
N TYR A 73 16.56 -18.03 -6.09
CA TYR A 73 16.89 -19.18 -5.24
C TYR A 73 16.75 -20.51 -5.98
N GLU A 74 15.78 -20.63 -6.90
CA GLU A 74 15.65 -21.81 -7.77
C GLU A 74 16.85 -22.01 -8.70
N GLN A 75 17.55 -20.94 -9.11
CA GLN A 75 18.71 -21.03 -9.98
C GLN A 75 20.01 -21.38 -9.24
N ASP A 76 20.03 -21.26 -7.91
CA ASP A 76 21.20 -21.57 -7.09
C ASP A 76 21.40 -23.10 -7.04
N PRO A 77 22.52 -23.66 -7.55
CA PRO A 77 22.77 -25.10 -7.52
C PRO A 77 22.85 -25.70 -6.10
N SER A 78 23.01 -24.87 -5.07
CA SER A 78 23.12 -25.26 -3.67
C SER A 78 21.82 -25.07 -2.86
N HIS A 79 20.72 -24.67 -3.50
CA HIS A 79 19.47 -24.40 -2.82
C HIS A 79 18.91 -25.64 -2.11
N ASN A 80 18.18 -25.40 -1.03
CA ASN A 80 17.46 -26.44 -0.32
C ASN A 80 16.12 -26.70 -1.02
N GLU A 81 15.95 -27.90 -1.59
CA GLU A 81 14.75 -28.29 -2.34
C GLU A 81 13.47 -28.20 -1.49
N ILE A 82 13.54 -28.57 -0.21
CA ILE A 82 12.39 -28.54 0.70
C ILE A 82 11.96 -27.09 0.96
N LEU A 83 12.92 -26.19 1.18
CA LEU A 83 12.65 -24.77 1.39
C LEU A 83 12.06 -24.12 0.13
N LEU A 84 12.61 -24.42 -1.05
CA LEU A 84 12.08 -23.91 -2.32
C LEU A 84 10.64 -24.38 -2.56
N LEU A 85 10.37 -25.67 -2.33
CA LEU A 85 9.03 -26.23 -2.47
C LEU A 85 8.04 -25.56 -1.50
N LEU A 86 8.44 -25.40 -0.23
CA LEU A 86 7.63 -24.72 0.77
C LEU A 86 7.32 -23.28 0.36
N ALA A 87 8.32 -22.52 -0.07
CA ALA A 87 8.15 -21.13 -0.48
C ALA A 87 7.20 -20.99 -1.68
N LYS A 88 7.31 -21.87 -2.70
CA LYS A 88 6.41 -21.88 -3.86
C LYS A 88 4.97 -22.24 -3.48
N LEU A 89 4.78 -23.24 -2.63
CA LEU A 89 3.44 -23.66 -2.18
C LEU A 89 2.77 -22.57 -1.32
N ASP A 90 3.50 -22.00 -0.37
CA ASP A 90 3.02 -20.86 0.43
C ASP A 90 2.66 -19.66 -0.46
N PHE A 91 3.52 -19.34 -1.44
CA PHE A 91 3.27 -18.27 -2.40
C PHE A 91 1.95 -18.43 -3.13
N ASN A 92 1.71 -19.61 -3.69
CA ASN A 92 0.48 -19.91 -4.43
C ASN A 92 -0.75 -19.96 -3.51
N MET A 93 -0.62 -20.48 -2.29
CA MET A 93 -1.71 -20.51 -1.32
C MET A 93 -2.17 -19.09 -0.95
N LEU A 94 -1.24 -18.20 -0.61
CA LEU A 94 -1.56 -16.82 -0.31
C LEU A 94 -2.06 -16.05 -1.54
N GLN A 95 -1.49 -16.29 -2.72
CA GLN A 95 -2.01 -15.69 -3.95
C GLN A 95 -3.48 -16.08 -4.22
N SER A 96 -3.88 -17.32 -3.93
CA SER A 96 -5.28 -17.76 -4.03
C SER A 96 -6.19 -16.98 -3.07
N LEU A 97 -5.76 -16.79 -1.82
CA LEU A 97 -6.47 -15.97 -0.85
C LEU A 97 -6.61 -14.51 -1.35
N HIS A 98 -5.51 -13.90 -1.79
CA HIS A 98 -5.49 -12.52 -2.26
C HIS A 98 -6.37 -12.32 -3.51
N ARG A 99 -6.40 -13.30 -4.43
CA ARG A 99 -7.31 -13.27 -5.59
C ARG A 99 -8.78 -13.31 -5.19
N LYS A 100 -9.13 -14.09 -4.16
CA LYS A 100 -10.49 -14.13 -3.62
C LYS A 100 -10.86 -12.80 -2.95
N GLU A 101 -9.95 -12.22 -2.18
CA GLU A 101 -10.11 -10.89 -1.58
C GLU A 101 -10.33 -9.82 -2.66
N PHE A 102 -9.49 -9.81 -3.70
CA PHE A 102 -9.60 -8.91 -4.84
C PHE A 102 -10.94 -9.07 -5.57
N GLY A 103 -11.38 -10.31 -5.85
CA GLY A 103 -12.67 -10.55 -6.49
C GLY A 103 -13.85 -9.99 -5.69
N ASN A 104 -13.83 -10.13 -4.36
CA ASN A 104 -14.85 -9.53 -3.48
C ASN A 104 -14.80 -8.00 -3.51
N PHE A 105 -13.59 -7.43 -3.55
CA PHE A 105 -13.39 -5.98 -3.62
C PHE A 105 -13.88 -5.40 -4.95
N CYS A 106 -13.56 -6.03 -6.09
CA CYS A 106 -14.08 -5.65 -7.39
C CYS A 106 -15.61 -5.71 -7.43
N LYS A 107 -16.22 -6.72 -6.80
CA LYS A 107 -17.68 -6.82 -6.71
C LYS A 107 -18.27 -5.64 -5.94
N TRP A 108 -17.72 -5.33 -4.76
CA TRP A 108 -18.13 -4.17 -3.97
C TRP A 108 -18.01 -2.86 -4.76
N TRP A 109 -16.86 -2.64 -5.44
CA TRP A 109 -16.64 -1.43 -6.23
C TRP A 109 -17.64 -1.30 -7.39
N LYS A 110 -17.92 -2.42 -8.07
CA LYS A 110 -18.90 -2.46 -9.16
C LYS A 110 -20.33 -2.17 -8.65
N GLU A 111 -20.70 -2.65 -7.48
CA GLU A 111 -22.01 -2.42 -6.87
C GLU A 111 -22.23 -0.95 -6.47
N LEU A 112 -21.16 -0.19 -6.20
CA LEU A 112 -21.24 1.25 -5.96
C LEU A 112 -21.59 2.06 -7.22
N ASP A 113 -21.37 1.49 -8.43
CA ASP A 113 -21.55 2.19 -9.71
C ASP A 113 -20.79 3.53 -9.78
N LEU A 114 -19.53 3.52 -9.31
CA LEU A 114 -18.74 4.75 -9.16
C LEU A 114 -18.53 5.49 -10.48
N HIS A 115 -18.31 4.80 -11.59
CA HIS A 115 -18.19 5.45 -12.90
C HIS A 115 -19.49 6.17 -13.30
N GLY A 116 -20.66 5.62 -12.97
CA GLY A 116 -21.95 6.26 -13.23
C GLY A 116 -22.23 7.44 -12.30
N LYS A 117 -21.74 7.40 -11.06
CA LYS A 117 -22.01 8.42 -10.02
C LYS A 117 -20.97 9.52 -9.96
N LEU A 118 -19.71 9.20 -10.21
CA LEU A 118 -18.52 10.06 -10.09
C LEU A 118 -17.59 9.83 -11.31
N PRO A 119 -18.01 10.22 -12.53
CA PRO A 119 -17.25 9.95 -13.75
C PRO A 119 -15.90 10.67 -13.85
N PHE A 120 -15.66 11.66 -12.98
CA PHE A 120 -14.38 12.37 -12.90
C PHE A 120 -13.31 11.61 -12.12
N ALA A 121 -13.69 10.64 -11.28
CA ALA A 121 -12.77 9.93 -10.41
C ALA A 121 -12.01 8.82 -11.16
N ARG A 122 -10.72 8.66 -10.83
CA ARG A 122 -9.85 7.62 -11.37
C ARG A 122 -10.28 6.25 -10.84
N ASP A 123 -10.27 5.25 -11.72
CA ASP A 123 -10.42 3.85 -11.31
C ASP A 123 -9.06 3.28 -10.87
N ARG A 124 -8.90 3.04 -9.56
CA ARG A 124 -7.65 2.59 -8.92
C ARG A 124 -7.82 1.32 -8.09
N ILE A 125 -8.76 0.44 -8.46
CA ILE A 125 -9.07 -0.76 -7.67
C ILE A 125 -7.84 -1.66 -7.53
N ALA A 126 -7.14 -1.93 -8.64
CA ALA A 126 -5.99 -2.83 -8.66
C ALA A 126 -4.84 -2.28 -7.81
N GLU A 127 -4.54 -1.00 -7.97
CA GLU A 127 -3.53 -0.28 -7.20
C GLU A 127 -3.89 -0.21 -5.72
N SER A 128 -5.17 0.02 -5.38
CA SER A 128 -5.64 0.07 -3.98
C SER A 128 -5.43 -1.26 -3.26
N CYS A 129 -5.73 -2.38 -3.93
CA CYS A 129 -5.44 -3.70 -3.39
C CYS A 129 -3.94 -3.96 -3.29
N PHE A 130 -3.16 -3.56 -4.29
CA PHE A 130 -1.70 -3.71 -4.27
C PHE A 130 -1.08 -2.95 -3.09
N TRP A 131 -1.51 -1.73 -2.82
CA TRP A 131 -1.06 -0.95 -1.65
C TRP A 131 -1.46 -1.61 -0.33
N ALA A 132 -2.69 -2.10 -0.20
CA ALA A 132 -3.12 -2.83 1.01
C ALA A 132 -2.30 -4.12 1.23
N LEU A 133 -1.97 -4.84 0.16
CA LEU A 133 -1.07 -6.00 0.18
C LEU A 133 0.36 -5.65 0.60
N GLY A 134 0.83 -4.46 0.24
CA GLY A 134 2.13 -3.95 0.64
C GLY A 134 2.27 -3.69 2.14
N ILE A 135 1.16 -3.36 2.82
CA ILE A 135 1.16 -3.12 4.27
C ILE A 135 1.23 -4.45 5.04
N TYR A 136 0.41 -5.44 4.67
CA TYR A 136 0.42 -6.78 5.25
C TYR A 136 -0.13 -7.83 4.27
N PHE A 137 0.59 -8.93 4.07
CA PHE A 137 0.24 -9.98 3.10
C PHE A 137 -0.23 -11.29 3.77
N GLU A 138 0.02 -11.42 5.07
CA GLU A 138 -0.21 -12.62 5.86
C GLU A 138 -1.71 -12.90 6.04
N PRO A 139 -2.12 -14.17 6.16
CA PRO A 139 -3.53 -14.55 6.10
C PRO A 139 -4.36 -13.97 7.25
N GLN A 140 -3.79 -13.81 8.44
CA GLN A 140 -4.48 -13.24 9.61
C GLN A 140 -4.95 -11.79 9.41
N TYR A 141 -4.38 -11.07 8.44
CA TYR A 141 -4.75 -9.69 8.14
C TYR A 141 -5.75 -9.55 6.99
N SER A 142 -6.45 -10.63 6.62
CA SER A 142 -7.46 -10.63 5.55
C SER A 142 -8.53 -9.54 5.73
N THR A 143 -9.13 -9.43 6.93
CA THR A 143 -10.10 -8.38 7.25
C THR A 143 -9.48 -6.98 7.16
N GLY A 144 -8.24 -6.83 7.63
CA GLY A 144 -7.49 -5.59 7.52
C GLY A 144 -7.31 -5.16 6.06
N ARG A 145 -6.89 -6.08 5.18
CA ARG A 145 -6.69 -5.80 3.75
C ARG A 145 -7.99 -5.40 3.06
N LYS A 146 -9.09 -6.07 3.41
CA LYS A 146 -10.43 -5.74 2.90
C LYS A 146 -10.79 -4.29 3.23
N ILE A 147 -10.67 -3.89 4.50
CA ILE A 147 -10.98 -2.53 4.95
C ILE A 147 -10.02 -1.53 4.31
N MET A 148 -8.71 -1.83 4.32
CA MET A 148 -7.68 -0.93 3.83
C MET A 148 -7.78 -0.68 2.32
N SER A 149 -8.09 -1.71 1.52
CA SER A 149 -8.30 -1.55 0.08
C SER A 149 -9.48 -0.61 -0.21
N LYS A 150 -10.58 -0.73 0.54
CA LYS A 150 -11.74 0.18 0.44
C LYS A 150 -11.39 1.60 0.87
N LEU A 151 -10.65 1.76 1.96
CA LEU A 151 -10.22 3.06 2.46
C LEU A 151 -9.33 3.78 1.44
N ILE A 152 -8.32 3.10 0.89
CA ILE A 152 -7.41 3.67 -0.12
C ILE A 152 -8.19 4.09 -1.37
N ALA A 153 -9.11 3.25 -1.84
CA ALA A 153 -9.91 3.57 -3.03
C ALA A 153 -10.85 4.75 -2.80
N ILE A 154 -11.50 4.85 -1.64
CA ILE A 154 -12.31 6.01 -1.27
C ILE A 154 -11.44 7.27 -1.15
N LEU A 155 -10.26 7.17 -0.55
CA LEU A 155 -9.32 8.29 -0.45
C LEU A 155 -8.90 8.80 -1.83
N ALA A 156 -8.65 7.92 -2.81
CA ALA A 156 -8.35 8.33 -4.17
C ALA A 156 -9.52 9.08 -4.84
N VAL A 157 -10.77 8.70 -4.56
CA VAL A 157 -11.97 9.40 -5.05
C VAL A 157 -12.15 10.75 -4.35
N VAL A 158 -11.85 10.82 -3.05
CA VAL A 158 -11.84 12.07 -2.29
C VAL A 158 -10.77 13.02 -2.87
N ASP A 159 -9.55 12.54 -3.07
CA ASP A 159 -8.45 13.26 -3.71
C ASP A 159 -8.89 13.86 -5.06
N ASP A 160 -9.46 13.05 -5.95
CA ASP A 160 -10.00 13.53 -7.23
C ASP A 160 -11.12 14.57 -7.08
N THR A 161 -11.92 14.44 -6.03
CA THR A 161 -12.97 15.42 -5.72
C THR A 161 -12.38 16.77 -5.35
N TYR A 162 -11.30 16.79 -4.56
CA TYR A 162 -10.65 18.03 -4.14
C TYR A 162 -9.80 18.65 -5.25
N ASP A 163 -9.10 17.83 -6.04
CA ASP A 163 -8.10 18.32 -7.00
C ASP A 163 -8.65 18.65 -8.38
N ALA A 164 -9.68 17.92 -8.83
CA ALA A 164 -10.10 17.93 -10.23
C ALA A 164 -11.54 18.37 -10.46
N TYR A 165 -12.38 18.42 -9.42
CA TYR A 165 -13.83 18.58 -9.63
C TYR A 165 -14.54 19.60 -8.73
N GLY A 166 -14.37 19.52 -7.41
CA GLY A 166 -15.15 20.33 -6.47
C GLY A 166 -14.76 21.80 -6.51
N THR A 167 -15.76 22.69 -6.43
CA THR A 167 -15.49 24.12 -6.22
C THR A 167 -15.11 24.40 -4.76
N ILE A 168 -14.32 25.44 -4.50
CA ILE A 168 -13.88 25.79 -3.13
C ILE A 168 -15.05 25.85 -2.13
N GLY A 169 -16.19 26.45 -2.53
CA GLY A 169 -17.38 26.52 -1.66
C GLY A 169 -17.98 25.14 -1.34
N GLU A 170 -18.02 24.24 -2.31
CA GLU A 170 -18.50 22.86 -2.11
C GLU A 170 -17.52 22.05 -1.25
N LEU A 171 -16.21 22.19 -1.50
CA LEU A 171 -15.16 21.51 -0.72
C LEU A 171 -15.16 21.97 0.74
N GLU A 172 -15.43 23.26 1.02
CA GLU A 172 -15.62 23.75 2.39
C GLU A 172 -16.84 23.12 3.07
N LEU A 173 -17.96 22.99 2.35
CA LEU A 173 -19.16 22.32 2.89
C LEU A 173 -18.88 20.84 3.16
N PHE A 174 -18.18 20.17 2.26
CA PHE A 174 -17.84 18.76 2.40
C PHE A 174 -16.88 18.50 3.56
N THR A 175 -15.86 19.35 3.71
CA THR A 175 -14.93 19.30 4.84
C THR A 175 -15.68 19.47 6.17
N LYS A 176 -16.57 20.46 6.27
CA LYS A 176 -17.40 20.69 7.47
C LYS A 176 -18.31 19.50 7.79
N ALA A 177 -18.87 18.84 6.77
CA ALA A 177 -19.67 17.63 6.96
C ALA A 177 -18.84 16.49 7.57
N ILE A 178 -17.59 16.31 7.14
CA ILE A 178 -16.66 15.31 7.69
C ILE A 178 -16.21 15.67 9.11
N GLU A 179 -15.96 16.94 9.39
CA GLU A 179 -15.68 17.39 10.75
C GLU A 179 -16.84 17.06 11.70
N ARG A 180 -18.08 17.29 11.27
CA ARG A 180 -19.26 16.99 12.08
C ARG A 180 -19.53 15.49 12.21
N TRP A 181 -19.27 14.71 11.16
CA TRP A 181 -19.46 13.24 11.12
C TRP A 181 -20.89 12.82 11.48
N ASP A 182 -21.88 13.35 10.75
CA ASP A 182 -23.30 13.21 11.06
C ASP A 182 -24.11 13.03 9.76
N ILE A 183 -24.95 12.00 9.71
CA ILE A 183 -25.77 11.65 8.54
C ILE A 183 -26.70 12.80 8.10
N SER A 184 -27.10 13.68 9.02
CA SER A 184 -27.92 14.85 8.70
C SER A 184 -27.23 15.84 7.76
N CYS A 185 -25.89 15.78 7.63
CA CYS A 185 -25.13 16.64 6.71
C CYS A 185 -25.39 16.33 5.22
N LEU A 186 -25.92 15.14 4.89
CA LEU A 186 -26.22 14.73 3.51
C LEU A 186 -27.10 15.73 2.76
N ASN A 187 -28.05 16.36 3.46
CA ASN A 187 -29.04 17.27 2.85
C ASN A 187 -28.40 18.59 2.38
N ASN A 188 -27.23 18.96 2.91
CA ASN A 188 -26.56 20.21 2.61
C ASN A 188 -25.47 20.05 1.54
N LEU A 189 -25.24 18.83 1.05
CA LEU A 189 -24.21 18.53 0.06
C LEU A 189 -24.81 18.43 -1.35
N PRO A 190 -24.06 18.83 -2.40
CA PRO A 190 -24.36 18.49 -3.78
C PRO A 190 -24.52 16.98 -3.96
N ASP A 191 -25.31 16.55 -4.96
CA ASP A 191 -25.70 15.14 -5.10
C ASP A 191 -24.51 14.17 -5.21
N TYR A 192 -23.43 14.57 -5.91
CA TYR A 192 -22.23 13.75 -6.06
C TYR A 192 -21.44 13.61 -4.75
N MET A 193 -21.30 14.69 -3.98
CA MET A 193 -20.68 14.68 -2.65
C MET A 193 -21.54 13.94 -1.63
N ARG A 194 -22.87 14.01 -1.75
CA ARG A 194 -23.80 13.25 -0.92
C ARG A 194 -23.58 11.75 -1.11
N PHE A 195 -23.42 11.31 -2.35
CA PHE A 195 -23.08 9.93 -2.67
C PHE A 195 -21.73 9.53 -2.04
N LEU A 196 -20.68 10.32 -2.25
CA LEU A 196 -19.36 10.03 -1.68
C LEU A 196 -19.35 10.02 -0.14
N TYR A 197 -20.03 10.98 0.49
CA TYR A 197 -20.17 11.05 1.95
C TYR A 197 -20.87 9.80 2.50
N LYS A 198 -21.93 9.35 1.82
CA LYS A 198 -22.61 8.10 2.19
C LYS A 198 -21.67 6.90 2.11
N VAL A 199 -20.88 6.77 1.05
CA VAL A 199 -19.89 5.68 0.92
C VAL A 199 -18.88 5.69 2.08
N ILE A 200 -18.45 6.87 2.54
CA ILE A 200 -17.55 7.02 3.70
C ILE A 200 -18.24 6.52 4.99
N LEU A 201 -19.49 6.90 5.21
CA LEU A 201 -20.25 6.47 6.40
C LEU A 201 -20.55 4.96 6.37
N ASP A 202 -20.93 4.42 5.22
CA ASP A 202 -21.19 2.98 5.04
C ASP A 202 -19.91 2.16 5.33
N LEU A 203 -18.72 2.64 4.91
CA LEU A 203 -17.46 2.00 5.28
C LEU A 203 -17.17 2.11 6.79
N TYR A 204 -17.47 3.25 7.41
CA TYR A 204 -17.31 3.41 8.86
C TYR A 204 -18.16 2.40 9.64
N GLU A 205 -19.42 2.20 9.24
CA GLU A 205 -20.30 1.19 9.85
C GLU A 205 -19.74 -0.23 9.70
N GLU A 206 -19.16 -0.55 8.53
CA GLU A 206 -18.48 -1.84 8.32
C GLU A 206 -17.28 -2.01 9.26
N ILE A 207 -16.45 -0.97 9.42
CA ILE A 207 -15.31 -0.98 10.35
C ILE A 207 -15.80 -1.10 11.80
N GLU A 208 -16.89 -0.44 12.16
CA GLU A 208 -17.49 -0.54 13.49
C GLU A 208 -17.92 -1.98 13.80
N VAL A 209 -18.58 -2.64 12.85
CA VAL A 209 -18.97 -4.04 13.01
C VAL A 209 -17.76 -4.95 13.21
N GLU A 210 -16.70 -4.80 12.42
CA GLU A 210 -15.49 -5.62 12.56
C GLU A 210 -14.72 -5.33 13.87
N THR A 211 -14.56 -4.06 14.24
CA THR A 211 -13.87 -3.68 15.49
C THR A 211 -14.64 -4.13 16.73
N ARG A 212 -15.97 -4.12 16.70
CA ARG A 212 -16.82 -4.64 17.79
C ARG A 212 -16.64 -6.15 17.98
N LYS A 213 -16.51 -6.93 16.91
CA LYS A 213 -16.21 -8.37 17.01
C LYS A 213 -14.89 -8.63 17.73
N GLU A 214 -13.91 -7.74 17.57
CA GLU A 214 -12.60 -7.84 18.20
C GLU A 214 -12.48 -7.09 19.54
N ARG A 215 -13.55 -6.43 20.01
CA ARG A 215 -13.54 -5.55 21.19
C ARG A 215 -12.52 -4.40 21.10
N LYS A 216 -12.41 -3.82 19.90
CA LYS A 216 -11.48 -2.74 19.54
C LYS A 216 -12.19 -1.46 19.08
N GLU A 217 -13.40 -1.21 19.57
CA GLU A 217 -14.23 -0.05 19.20
C GLU A 217 -13.51 1.28 19.45
N TYR A 218 -12.57 1.32 20.41
CA TYR A 218 -11.71 2.48 20.66
C TYR A 218 -10.93 2.94 19.42
N ALA A 219 -10.64 2.03 18.47
CA ALA A 219 -9.94 2.35 17.22
C ALA A 219 -10.75 3.28 16.30
N LEU A 220 -12.08 3.28 16.40
CA LEU A 220 -12.95 4.14 15.59
C LEU A 220 -12.72 5.62 15.89
N THR A 221 -12.47 5.96 17.15
CA THR A 221 -12.15 7.33 17.57
C THR A 221 -10.89 7.83 16.85
N TYR A 222 -9.87 6.99 16.74
CA TYR A 222 -8.64 7.33 16.02
C TYR A 222 -8.91 7.41 14.52
N TYR A 223 -9.64 6.46 13.95
CA TYR A 223 -10.03 6.50 12.54
C TYR A 223 -10.72 7.81 12.15
N VAL A 224 -11.78 8.21 12.85
CA VAL A 224 -12.51 9.45 12.57
C VAL A 224 -11.62 10.67 12.75
N LYS A 225 -10.76 10.67 13.77
CA LYS A 225 -9.79 11.75 13.98
C LYS A 225 -8.86 11.90 12.78
N GLU A 226 -8.27 10.82 12.28
CA GLU A 226 -7.33 10.88 11.16
C GLU A 226 -8.03 11.24 9.84
N VAL A 227 -9.25 10.74 9.58
CA VAL A 227 -10.03 11.17 8.41
C VAL A 227 -10.30 12.69 8.45
N ARG A 228 -10.63 13.25 9.61
CA ARG A 228 -10.79 14.70 9.76
C ARG A 228 -9.50 15.46 9.48
N VAL A 229 -8.35 14.94 9.87
CA VAL A 229 -7.04 15.55 9.58
C VAL A 229 -6.78 15.56 8.08
N VAL A 230 -7.00 14.43 7.39
CA VAL A 230 -6.83 14.34 5.93
C VAL A 230 -7.68 15.38 5.19
N PHE A 231 -8.98 15.45 5.50
CA PHE A 231 -9.88 16.41 4.86
C PHE A 231 -9.51 17.87 5.13
N LYS A 232 -8.97 18.17 6.32
CA LYS A 232 -8.43 19.50 6.64
C LYS A 232 -7.20 19.84 5.80
N LEU A 233 -6.31 18.88 5.58
CA LEU A 233 -5.12 19.10 4.76
C LEU A 233 -5.51 19.33 3.30
N LEU A 234 -6.42 18.53 2.76
CA LEU A 234 -6.91 18.68 1.38
C LEU A 234 -7.52 20.07 1.13
N ILE A 235 -8.36 20.59 2.03
CA ILE A 235 -8.93 21.93 1.83
C ILE A 235 -7.89 23.06 1.99
N ILE A 236 -6.84 22.85 2.77
CA ILE A 236 -5.75 23.82 2.91
C ILE A 236 -4.95 23.87 1.62
N GLU A 237 -4.64 22.72 1.02
CA GLU A 237 -3.92 22.63 -0.25
C GLU A 237 -4.62 23.39 -1.38
N GLN A 238 -5.96 23.29 -1.46
CA GLN A 238 -6.75 24.01 -2.46
C GLN A 238 -6.81 25.54 -2.26
N LYS A 239 -6.25 26.06 -1.17
CA LYS A 239 -6.24 27.49 -0.83
C LYS A 239 -4.87 28.15 -0.97
N ILE A 240 -3.84 27.39 -1.33
CA ILE A 240 -2.47 27.86 -1.58
C ILE A 240 -2.35 28.28 -3.05
#